data_AF-A0A6T6LDK9-F1
#
_entry.id   AF-A0A6T6LDK9-F1
#
_cell.length_a   1.000
_cell.length_b   1.000
_cell.length_c   1.000
_cell.angle_alpha   90.00
_cell.angle_beta   90.00
_cell.angle_gamma   90.00
#
_symmetry.space_group_name_H-M   'P 1'
#
loop_
_entity.id
_entity.type
_entity.pdbx_description
1 polymer ?
#
loop_
_entity_poly.entity_id
_entity_poly.type
_entity_poly.pdbx_seq_one_letter_code
_entity_poly.pdbx_strand_id
1 'polypeptide(L)'
;ETLVRLLNALVHERGNEPETYLQSMSVLAAPFLFLMTEPEAFLSFDIFLTERIPNYVFKYIGVHRGCNIMNKLLRQLDPELYTRFSEFKLVPQAYAFPNISSLGMCVLPLSDSLRLLDVQLAYGSHLGVLFSLGRLVLARGKIMRVKGRMPIITRDMQTGFGFDSRQVLSCTNTKHHSTDR
;
A
#
# COMPACT_ATOMS: atom_id res chain seq x y z
N GLU A 1 7.66 -18.22 -12.84
CA GLU A 1 8.16 -19.48 -12.23
C GLU A 1 8.81 -19.24 -10.88
N THR A 2 9.80 -18.36 -10.77
CA THR A 2 10.53 -18.02 -9.52
C THR A 2 9.63 -17.62 -8.35
N LEU A 3 8.60 -16.79 -8.60
CA LEU A 3 7.64 -16.40 -7.56
C LEU A 3 6.94 -17.59 -6.92
N VAL A 4 6.49 -18.54 -7.74
CA VAL A 4 5.78 -19.74 -7.25
C VAL A 4 6.73 -20.61 -6.43
N ARG A 5 7.99 -20.76 -6.87
CA ARG A 5 9.00 -21.51 -6.10
C ARG A 5 9.29 -20.86 -4.76
N LEU A 6 9.51 -19.55 -4.72
CA LEU A 6 9.76 -18.81 -3.48
C LEU A 6 8.59 -18.96 -2.49
N LEU A 7 7.34 -18.79 -2.96
CA LEU A 7 6.16 -18.93 -2.10
C LEU A 7 5.95 -20.37 -1.64
N ASN A 8 6.18 -21.37 -2.49
CA ASN A 8 6.10 -22.78 -2.10
C ASN A 8 7.20 -23.16 -1.11
N ALA A 9 8.42 -22.64 -1.28
CA ALA A 9 9.51 -22.83 -0.33
C ALA A 9 9.15 -22.25 1.04
N LEU A 10 8.49 -21.08 1.07
CA LEU A 10 8.02 -20.47 2.32
C LEU A 10 6.97 -21.33 3.02
N VAL A 11 5.99 -21.84 2.27
CA VAL A 11 4.98 -22.76 2.80
C VAL A 11 5.60 -24.06 3.29
N HIS A 12 6.61 -24.58 2.59
CA HIS A 12 7.34 -25.77 3.00
C HIS A 12 8.10 -25.55 4.33
N GLU A 13 8.82 -24.43 4.46
CA GLU A 13 9.59 -24.08 5.65
C GLU A 13 8.70 -23.83 6.88
N ARG A 14 7.54 -23.18 6.68
CA ARG A 14 6.67 -22.72 7.78
C ARG A 14 5.50 -23.65 8.10
N GLY A 15 5.27 -24.66 7.27
CA GLY A 15 4.13 -25.58 7.38
C GLY A 15 2.92 -25.12 6.58
N ASN A 16 2.16 -26.08 6.04
CA ASN A 16 1.03 -25.84 5.15
C ASN A 16 -0.28 -25.60 5.91
N GLU A 17 -0.32 -24.50 6.67
CA GLU A 17 -1.51 -24.03 7.37
C GLU A 17 -2.22 -22.92 6.58
N PRO A 18 -3.54 -22.73 6.74
CA PRO A 18 -4.30 -21.69 6.04
C PRO A 18 -3.78 -20.25 6.26
N GLU A 19 -3.06 -20.04 7.36
CA GLU A 19 -2.51 -18.74 7.76
C GLU A 19 -1.08 -18.52 7.24
N THR A 20 -0.43 -19.55 6.68
CA THR A 20 0.96 -19.48 6.21
C THR A 20 1.10 -18.68 4.94
N TYR A 21 0.20 -18.89 3.97
CA TYR A 21 0.17 -18.14 2.72
C TYR A 21 -1.07 -17.26 2.62
N LEU A 22 -0.83 -15.99 2.35
CA LEU A 22 -1.86 -14.99 2.17
C LEU A 22 -1.68 -14.30 0.82
N GLN A 23 -2.79 -13.93 0.16
CA GLN A 23 -2.77 -13.41 -1.22
C GLN A 23 -1.83 -12.22 -1.43
N SER A 24 -1.72 -11.33 -0.44
CA SER A 24 -0.83 -10.16 -0.47
C SER A 24 0.66 -10.53 -0.60
N MET A 25 1.06 -11.73 -0.14
CA MET A 25 2.45 -12.18 -0.15
C MET A 25 3.02 -12.34 -1.56
N SER A 26 2.18 -12.69 -2.53
CA SER A 26 2.60 -12.74 -3.94
C SER A 26 3.06 -11.37 -4.47
N VAL A 27 2.42 -10.30 -4.01
CA VAL A 27 2.78 -8.92 -4.37
C VAL A 27 3.97 -8.44 -3.54
N LEU A 28 4.01 -8.79 -2.25
CA LEU A 28 5.12 -8.42 -1.35
C LEU A 28 6.44 -9.11 -1.71
N ALA A 29 6.40 -10.30 -2.32
CA ALA A 29 7.59 -11.02 -2.79
C ALA A 29 8.21 -10.40 -4.05
N ALA A 30 7.41 -9.71 -4.86
CA ALA A 30 7.84 -9.11 -6.13
C ALA A 30 9.09 -8.20 -6.02
N PRO A 31 9.19 -7.24 -5.07
CA PRO A 31 10.37 -6.39 -4.95
C PRO A 31 11.66 -7.18 -4.64
N PHE A 32 11.59 -8.23 -3.83
CA PHE A 32 12.75 -9.06 -3.50
C PHE A 32 13.23 -9.83 -4.72
N LEU A 33 12.31 -10.46 -5.45
CA LEU A 33 12.64 -11.17 -6.69
C LEU A 33 13.07 -10.24 -7.84
N PHE A 34 12.68 -8.97 -7.78
CA PHE A 34 13.09 -7.96 -8.75
C PHE A 34 14.51 -7.45 -8.50
N LEU A 35 14.96 -7.42 -7.23
CA LEU A 35 16.23 -6.83 -6.82
C LEU A 35 17.33 -7.83 -6.48
N MET A 36 16.97 -9.07 -6.14
CA MET A 36 17.87 -10.05 -5.54
C MET A 36 17.86 -11.37 -6.30
N THR A 37 18.88 -12.20 -6.06
CA THR A 37 18.85 -13.60 -6.51
C THR A 37 17.78 -14.38 -5.75
N GLU A 38 17.31 -15.51 -6.29
CA GLU A 38 16.23 -16.28 -5.68
C GLU A 38 16.48 -16.70 -4.21
N PRO A 39 17.67 -17.19 -3.80
CA PRO A 39 17.93 -17.52 -2.40
C PRO A 39 17.97 -16.30 -1.48
N GLU A 40 18.58 -15.20 -1.93
CA GLU A 40 18.61 -13.93 -1.18
C GLU A 40 17.21 -13.34 -1.03
N ALA A 41 16.40 -13.42 -2.08
CA ALA A 41 15.02 -12.99 -2.08
C ALA A 41 14.20 -13.82 -1.09
N PHE A 42 14.38 -15.13 -1.04
CA PHE A 42 13.71 -16.00 -0.07
C PHE A 42 14.05 -15.60 1.37
N LEU A 43 15.34 -15.53 1.72
CA LEU A 43 15.77 -15.19 3.08
C LEU A 43 15.31 -13.78 3.49
N SER A 44 15.48 -12.80 2.60
CA SER A 44 15.06 -11.42 2.87
C SER A 44 13.56 -11.29 3.01
N PHE A 45 12.79 -12.00 2.17
CA PHE A 45 11.34 -12.02 2.26
C PHE A 45 10.86 -12.68 3.56
N ASP A 46 11.46 -13.79 3.96
CA ASP A 46 11.10 -14.49 5.19
C ASP A 46 11.32 -13.62 6.45
N ILE A 47 12.47 -12.96 6.54
CA ILE A 47 12.80 -11.99 7.59
C ILE A 47 11.82 -10.81 7.54
N PHE A 48 11.53 -10.30 6.35
CA PHE A 48 10.62 -9.18 6.18
C PHE A 48 9.23 -9.48 6.74
N LEU A 49 8.67 -10.64 6.41
CA LEU A 49 7.35 -11.05 6.86
C LEU A 49 7.29 -11.26 8.38
N THR A 50 8.32 -11.85 8.97
CA THR A 50 8.29 -12.25 10.38
C THR A 50 8.78 -11.21 11.36
N GLU A 51 9.81 -10.47 10.98
CA GLU A 51 10.46 -9.52 11.90
C GLU A 51 10.04 -8.07 11.61
N ARG A 52 9.82 -7.71 10.34
CA ARG A 52 9.58 -6.31 9.96
C ARG A 52 8.11 -5.95 9.89
N ILE A 53 7.29 -6.81 9.30
CA ILE A 53 5.87 -6.52 9.08
C ILE A 53 4.89 -7.62 9.54
N PRO A 54 5.13 -8.34 10.65
CA PRO A 54 4.28 -9.46 11.05
C PRO A 54 2.82 -9.06 11.21
N ASN A 55 2.54 -7.86 11.75
CA ASN A 55 1.18 -7.37 11.95
C ASN A 55 0.45 -6.98 10.64
N TYR A 56 1.17 -6.78 9.54
CA TYR A 56 0.56 -6.45 8.24
C TYR A 56 0.24 -7.69 7.43
N VAL A 57 0.87 -8.82 7.76
CA VAL A 57 0.70 -10.10 7.06
C VAL A 57 -0.18 -10.99 7.91
N PHE A 58 0.30 -11.40 9.09
CA PHE A 58 -0.43 -12.28 9.98
C PHE A 58 -1.63 -11.55 10.58
N LYS A 59 -2.84 -12.07 10.31
CA LYS A 59 -4.13 -11.55 10.81
C LYS A 59 -4.49 -10.12 10.36
N TYR A 60 -3.69 -9.49 9.50
CA TYR A 60 -3.93 -8.16 8.93
C TYR A 60 -4.25 -7.03 9.93
N ILE A 61 -3.86 -7.16 11.20
CA ILE A 61 -4.22 -6.20 12.26
C ILE A 61 -3.69 -4.81 11.94
N GLY A 62 -2.44 -4.74 11.46
CA GLY A 62 -1.79 -3.51 11.00
C GLY A 62 -2.51 -2.89 9.81
N VAL A 63 -2.97 -3.71 8.86
CA VAL A 63 -3.71 -3.24 7.68
C VAL A 63 -5.07 -2.66 8.06
N HIS A 64 -5.84 -3.36 8.89
CA HIS A 64 -7.14 -2.86 9.36
C HIS A 64 -7.00 -1.55 10.16
N ARG A 65 -5.98 -1.46 11.03
CA ARG A 65 -5.65 -0.21 11.72
C ARG A 65 -5.25 0.90 10.75
N GLY A 66 -4.45 0.58 9.74
CA GLY A 66 -4.06 1.50 8.67
C GLY A 66 -5.26 2.05 7.90
N CYS A 67 -6.20 1.19 7.50
CA CYS A 67 -7.47 1.59 6.87
C CYS A 67 -8.29 2.53 7.77
N ASN A 68 -8.34 2.26 9.08
CA ASN A 68 -9.05 3.11 10.02
C ASN A 68 -8.38 4.48 10.19
N ILE A 69 -7.05 4.51 10.25
CA ILE A 69 -6.26 5.76 10.31
C ILE A 69 -6.47 6.57 9.02
N MET A 70 -6.35 5.93 7.86
CA MET A 70 -6.62 6.53 6.55
C MET A 70 -7.98 7.23 6.52
N ASN A 71 -9.03 6.58 7.02
CA ASN A 71 -10.37 7.16 7.05
C ASN A 71 -10.43 8.44 7.90
N LYS A 72 -9.81 8.41 9.08
CA LYS A 72 -9.76 9.56 10.00
C LYS A 72 -8.97 10.71 9.39
N LEU A 73 -7.81 10.42 8.79
CA LEU A 73 -6.97 11.42 8.14
C LEU A 73 -7.67 12.04 6.93
N LEU A 74 -8.32 11.23 6.08
CA LEU A 74 -9.07 11.73 4.93
C LEU A 74 -10.19 12.67 5.37
N ARG A 75 -10.94 12.29 6.41
CA ARG A 75 -12.00 13.14 6.98
C ARG A 75 -11.49 14.48 7.49
N GLN A 76 -10.29 14.50 8.08
CA GLN A 76 -9.71 15.73 8.64
C GLN A 76 -9.05 16.61 7.58
N LEU A 77 -8.34 16.01 6.61
CA LEU A 77 -7.52 16.73 5.64
C LEU A 77 -8.29 17.13 4.38
N ASP A 78 -9.27 16.34 3.95
CA ASP A 78 -10.12 16.66 2.79
C ASP A 78 -11.58 16.19 3.04
N PRO A 79 -12.38 16.96 3.80
CA PRO A 79 -13.77 16.61 4.11
C PRO A 79 -14.66 16.47 2.87
N GLU A 80 -14.37 17.21 1.79
CA GLU A 80 -15.11 17.10 0.54
C GLU A 80 -14.86 15.75 -0.15
N LEU A 81 -13.59 15.35 -0.24
CA LEU A 81 -13.22 14.04 -0.79
C LEU A 81 -13.78 12.91 0.08
N TYR A 82 -13.72 13.03 1.40
CA TYR A 82 -14.36 12.09 2.32
C TYR A 82 -15.87 11.95 2.06
N THR A 83 -16.57 13.08 1.88
CA THR A 83 -18.01 13.09 1.60
C THR A 83 -18.29 12.42 0.26
N ARG A 84 -17.47 12.70 -0.76
CA ARG A 84 -17.58 12.05 -2.07
C ARG A 84 -17.47 10.53 -1.99
N PHE A 85 -16.53 10.01 -1.19
CA PHE A 85 -16.40 8.56 -0.96
C PHE A 85 -17.61 8.00 -0.21
N SER A 86 -18.17 8.77 0.72
CA SER A 86 -19.36 8.40 1.49
C SER A 86 -20.62 8.31 0.63
N GLU A 87 -20.80 9.23 -0.33
CA GLU A 87 -21.89 9.17 -1.32
C GLU A 87 -21.87 7.87 -2.13
N PHE A 88 -20.66 7.37 -2.41
CA PHE A 88 -20.43 6.10 -3.10
C PHE A 88 -20.41 4.88 -2.18
N LYS A 89 -20.67 5.04 -0.88
CA LYS A 89 -20.63 3.99 0.14
C LYS A 89 -19.29 3.25 0.18
N LEU A 90 -18.19 3.95 -0.09
CA LEU A 90 -16.85 3.37 -0.06
C LEU A 90 -16.30 3.35 1.35
N VAL A 91 -16.23 2.16 1.92
CA VAL A 91 -15.48 1.93 3.14
C VAL A 91 -13.97 1.90 2.84
N PRO A 92 -13.11 2.35 3.76
CA PRO A 92 -11.65 2.29 3.63
C PRO A 92 -11.11 0.92 3.21
N GLN A 93 -11.74 -0.15 3.67
CA GLN A 93 -11.37 -1.52 3.35
C GLN A 93 -11.51 -1.82 1.85
N ALA A 94 -12.42 -1.15 1.13
CA ALA A 94 -12.63 -1.38 -0.29
C ALA A 94 -11.54 -0.74 -1.16
N TYR A 95 -10.99 0.41 -0.76
CA TYR A 95 -10.07 1.17 -1.60
C TYR A 95 -8.63 1.23 -1.08
N ALA A 96 -8.43 1.21 0.24
CA ALA A 96 -7.10 1.35 0.85
C ALA A 96 -6.49 0.00 1.21
N PHE A 97 -7.30 -1.02 1.51
CA PHE A 97 -6.79 -2.32 1.97
C PHE A 97 -5.78 -2.95 0.99
N PRO A 98 -6.02 -3.02 -0.34
CA PRO A 98 -5.07 -3.64 -1.25
C PRO A 98 -3.71 -2.92 -1.27
N ASN A 99 -3.73 -1.58 -1.18
CA ASN A 99 -2.52 -0.77 -1.18
C ASN A 99 -1.76 -0.95 0.16
N ILE A 100 -2.45 -0.84 1.29
CA ILE A 100 -1.84 -0.95 2.62
C ILE A 100 -1.34 -2.37 2.90
N SER A 101 -2.07 -3.42 2.52
CA SER A 101 -1.66 -4.82 2.72
C SER A 101 -0.46 -5.22 1.87
N SER A 102 -0.26 -4.56 0.74
CA SER A 102 0.91 -4.76 -0.12
C SER A 102 1.99 -3.68 0.07
N LEU A 103 1.85 -2.79 1.06
CA LEU A 103 2.76 -1.65 1.31
C LEU A 103 3.00 -0.77 0.07
N GLY A 104 1.99 -0.68 -0.79
CA GLY A 104 2.01 0.06 -2.05
C GLY A 104 2.64 -0.69 -3.22
N MET A 105 3.09 -1.93 -3.05
CA MET A 105 3.76 -2.71 -4.11
C MET A 105 2.80 -3.18 -5.19
N CYS A 106 1.48 -3.12 -4.96
CA CYS A 106 0.48 -3.35 -5.99
C CYS A 106 0.35 -2.19 -7.00
N VAL A 107 1.03 -1.06 -6.78
CA VAL A 107 0.99 0.10 -7.67
C VAL A 107 2.09 -0.02 -8.73
N LEU A 108 1.70 0.08 -10.00
CA LEU A 108 2.61 -0.01 -11.13
C LEU A 108 3.11 1.39 -11.57
N PRO A 109 4.34 1.48 -12.11
CA PRO A 109 5.34 0.41 -12.25
C PRO A 109 6.02 0.07 -10.91
N LEU A 110 6.39 -1.20 -10.71
CA LEU A 110 7.04 -1.65 -9.48
C LEU A 110 8.31 -0.85 -9.17
N SER A 111 9.10 -0.53 -10.19
CA SER A 111 10.34 0.25 -10.07
C SER A 111 10.15 1.63 -9.43
N ASP A 112 8.99 2.26 -9.61
CA ASP A 112 8.66 3.52 -8.95
C ASP A 112 8.24 3.29 -7.49
N SER A 113 7.43 2.26 -7.25
CA SER A 113 6.98 1.89 -5.91
C SER A 113 8.13 1.51 -4.98
N LEU A 114 9.24 0.95 -5.50
CA LEU A 114 10.44 0.64 -4.70
C LEU A 114 10.96 1.82 -3.90
N ARG A 115 10.91 3.05 -4.43
CA ARG A 115 11.36 4.25 -3.68
C ARG A 115 10.52 4.50 -2.42
N LEU A 116 9.21 4.22 -2.47
CA LEU A 116 8.35 4.30 -1.29
C LEU A 116 8.58 3.12 -0.35
N LEU A 117 8.95 1.96 -0.88
CA LEU A 117 9.35 0.82 -0.07
C LEU A 117 10.63 1.12 0.72
N ASP A 118 11.64 1.73 0.11
CA ASP A 118 12.89 2.11 0.79
C ASP A 118 12.62 2.99 2.02
N VAL A 119 11.70 3.96 1.88
CA VAL A 119 11.31 4.83 3.00
C VAL A 119 10.53 4.04 4.06
N GLN A 120 9.64 3.12 3.67
CA GLN A 120 8.93 2.26 4.62
C GLN A 120 9.88 1.29 5.34
N LEU A 121 10.92 0.78 4.68
CA LEU A 121 11.94 -0.08 5.30
C LEU A 121 12.81 0.71 6.28
N ALA A 122 13.13 1.96 5.97
CA ALA A 122 13.96 2.81 6.82
C ALA A 122 13.20 3.35 8.06
N TYR A 123 11.94 3.78 7.89
CA TYR A 123 11.19 4.51 8.92
C TYR A 123 9.97 3.76 9.46
N GLY A 124 9.52 2.72 8.77
CA GLY A 124 8.41 1.85 9.19
C GLY A 124 7.25 1.78 8.20
N SER A 125 6.60 0.62 8.16
CA SER A 125 5.48 0.30 7.26
C SER A 125 4.23 1.17 7.42
N HIS A 126 4.07 1.82 8.57
CA HIS A 126 2.96 2.73 8.83
C HIS A 126 2.93 3.94 7.88
N LEU A 127 4.08 4.34 7.31
CA LEU A 127 4.15 5.39 6.29
C LEU A 127 3.39 5.05 5.01
N GLY A 128 3.17 3.76 4.72
CA GLY A 128 2.34 3.32 3.60
C GLY A 128 0.91 3.90 3.64
N VAL A 129 0.39 4.19 4.84
CA VAL A 129 -0.91 4.88 5.01
C VAL A 129 -0.84 6.31 4.49
N LEU A 130 0.23 7.05 4.82
CA LEU A 130 0.44 8.43 4.36
C LEU A 130 0.67 8.49 2.85
N PHE A 131 1.42 7.54 2.30
CA PHE A 131 1.64 7.45 0.85
C PHE A 131 0.35 7.13 0.09
N SER A 132 -0.47 6.22 0.63
CA SER A 132 -1.80 5.94 0.09
C SER A 132 -2.67 7.20 0.12
N LEU A 133 -2.65 7.95 1.23
CA LEU A 133 -3.42 9.18 1.37
C LEU A 133 -2.95 10.28 0.41
N GLY A 134 -1.63 10.48 0.32
CA GLY A 134 -1.02 11.44 -0.60
C GLY A 134 -1.43 11.19 -2.04
N ARG A 135 -1.47 9.92 -2.48
CA ARG A 135 -2.00 9.55 -3.80
C ARG A 135 -3.47 9.95 -4.00
N LEU A 136 -4.32 9.75 -2.99
CA LEU A 136 -5.73 10.17 -3.06
C LEU A 136 -5.87 11.69 -3.15
N VAL A 137 -5.11 12.43 -2.35
CA VAL A 137 -5.13 13.90 -2.34
C VAL A 137 -4.63 14.46 -3.68
N LEU A 138 -3.53 13.92 -4.21
CA LEU A 138 -3.04 14.27 -5.55
C LEU A 138 -4.09 13.96 -6.63
N ALA A 139 -4.79 12.83 -6.50
CA ALA A 139 -5.84 12.41 -7.41
C ALA A 139 -7.19 13.10 -7.20
N ARG A 140 -7.33 13.99 -6.21
CA ARG A 140 -8.58 14.65 -5.84
C ARG A 140 -9.32 15.20 -7.05
N GLY A 141 -8.64 15.97 -7.89
CA GLY A 141 -9.24 16.56 -9.10
C GLY A 141 -9.80 15.52 -10.07
N LYS A 142 -9.15 14.36 -10.19
CA LYS A 142 -9.64 13.25 -11.03
C LYS A 142 -10.88 12.60 -10.39
N ILE A 143 -10.82 12.32 -9.09
CA ILE A 143 -11.88 11.66 -8.33
C ILE A 143 -13.17 12.51 -8.31
N MET A 144 -13.05 13.81 -8.05
CA MET A 144 -14.19 14.73 -7.97
C MET A 144 -14.92 14.89 -9.32
N ARG A 145 -14.23 14.66 -10.45
CA ARG A 145 -14.82 14.74 -11.80
C ARG A 145 -15.59 13.49 -12.22
N VAL A 146 -15.41 12.35 -11.54
CA VAL A 146 -16.08 11.10 -11.91
C VAL A 146 -17.59 11.27 -11.69
N LYS A 147 -18.38 11.15 -12.77
CA LYS A 147 -19.84 11.07 -12.75
C LYS A 147 -20.23 9.60 -12.95
N GLY A 148 -20.99 9.00 -12.01
CA GLY A 148 -21.47 7.62 -12.12
C GLY A 148 -20.81 6.64 -11.15
N ARG A 149 -20.88 5.32 -11.46
CA ARG A 149 -20.43 4.25 -10.54
C ARG A 149 -18.90 4.17 -10.41
N MET A 150 -18.47 3.69 -9.25
CA MET A 150 -17.10 3.54 -8.78
C MET A 150 -16.07 2.69 -9.56
N PRO A 151 -16.41 1.77 -10.50
CA PRO A 151 -15.42 0.86 -11.12
C PRO A 151 -14.25 1.55 -11.85
N ILE A 152 -14.37 2.84 -12.19
CA ILE A 152 -13.32 3.60 -12.89
C ILE A 152 -12.13 3.89 -11.95
N ILE A 153 -12.42 4.16 -10.68
CA ILE A 153 -11.39 4.59 -9.71
C ILE A 153 -10.50 3.41 -9.29
N THR A 154 -11.02 2.17 -9.27
CA THR A 154 -10.24 1.00 -8.84
C THR A 154 -9.12 0.65 -9.81
N ARG A 155 -9.31 0.86 -11.13
CA ARG A 155 -8.26 0.69 -12.13
C ARG A 155 -7.20 1.78 -12.00
N ASP A 156 -7.60 3.02 -11.80
CA ASP A 156 -6.66 4.12 -11.60
C ASP A 156 -5.86 3.96 -10.30
N MET A 157 -6.44 3.35 -9.27
CA MET A 157 -5.71 3.02 -8.04
C MET A 157 -4.56 2.03 -8.27
N GLN A 158 -4.70 1.09 -9.22
CA GLN A 158 -3.61 0.15 -9.58
C GLN A 158 -2.42 0.85 -10.25
N THR A 159 -2.66 1.98 -10.91
CA THR A 159 -1.60 2.80 -11.54
C THR A 159 -1.20 3.99 -10.67
N GLY A 160 -1.66 4.04 -9.40
CA GLY A 160 -1.38 5.16 -8.49
C GLY A 160 -1.93 6.49 -9.01
N PHE A 161 -3.00 6.44 -9.81
CA PHE A 161 -3.57 7.55 -10.57
C PHE A 161 -2.59 8.23 -11.53
N GLY A 162 -1.50 7.54 -11.90
CA GLY A 162 -0.42 8.07 -12.71
C GLY A 162 0.50 9.05 -11.97
N PHE A 163 0.47 9.07 -10.63
CA PHE A 163 1.44 9.83 -9.83
C PHE A 163 2.60 8.97 -9.42
N ASP A 164 3.81 9.48 -9.65
CA ASP A 164 5.04 8.81 -9.27
C ASP A 164 5.36 8.96 -7.78
N SER A 165 6.29 8.15 -7.30
CA SER A 165 6.75 8.14 -5.91
C SER A 165 7.35 9.47 -5.46
N ARG A 166 7.95 10.26 -6.35
CA ARG A 166 8.53 11.57 -6.00
C ARG A 166 7.43 12.58 -5.72
N GLN A 167 6.39 12.59 -6.54
CA GLN A 167 5.20 13.42 -6.33
C GLN A 167 4.52 13.05 -5.01
N VAL A 168 4.36 11.75 -4.73
CA VAL A 168 3.81 11.28 -3.45
C VAL A 168 4.69 11.74 -2.28
N LEU A 169 6.01 11.55 -2.34
CA LEU A 169 6.93 11.98 -1.30
C LEU A 169 6.87 13.49 -1.06
N SER A 170 6.87 14.28 -2.14
CA SER A 170 6.77 15.74 -2.05
C SER A 170 5.49 16.18 -1.34
N CYS A 171 4.33 15.62 -1.70
CA CYS A 171 3.04 15.89 -1.07
C CYS A 171 3.00 15.46 0.40
N THR A 172 3.67 14.36 0.76
CA THR A 172 3.70 13.89 2.16
C THR A 172 4.69 14.66 3.03
N ASN A 173 5.71 15.29 2.42
CA ASN A 173 6.77 16.00 3.11
C ASN A 173 6.57 17.53 3.13
N THR A 174 5.53 18.05 2.49
CA THR A 174 5.16 19.47 2.62
C THR A 174 4.70 19.75 4.06
N LYS A 175 5.68 20.09 4.88
CA LYS A 175 5.59 20.65 6.23
C LYS A 175 4.75 21.92 6.26
N HIS A 176 3.90 22.05 7.29
CA HIS A 176 3.96 23.13 8.29
C HIS A 176 4.64 24.46 7.88
N HIS A 177 4.17 25.13 6.83
CA HIS A 177 4.56 26.51 6.50
C HIS A 177 3.37 27.45 6.28
N SER A 178 2.20 27.11 6.82
CA SER A 178 0.98 27.95 6.70
C SER A 178 0.23 28.12 8.02
N THR A 179 0.96 28.42 9.10
CA THR A 179 0.42 29.07 10.32
C THR A 179 1.55 29.85 10.97
N ASP A 180 1.91 30.96 10.33
CA ASP A 180 2.51 32.15 10.94
C ASP A 180 2.41 33.27 9.90
N ARG A 181 1.24 33.90 9.89
CA ARG A 181 0.97 35.29 9.46
C ARG A 181 -0.49 35.61 9.73
#